data_AF-A0A1V2B167-F1
#
_entry.id   AF-A0A1V2B167-F1
#
_cell.length_a   1.000
_cell.length_b   1.000
_cell.length_c   1.000
_cell.angle_alpha   90.00
_cell.angle_beta   90.00
_cell.angle_gamma   90.00
#
_symmetry.space_group_name_H-M   'P 1'
#
loop_
_entity.id
_entity.type
_entity.pdbx_description
1 polymer ?
#
loop_
_entity_poly.entity_id
_entity_poly.type
_entity_poly.pdbx_seq_one_letter_code
_entity_poly.pdbx_strand_id
1 'polypeptide(L)'
;MKRVPYILLYILLVMLWSILFYNFFAPEKGSFVMLGLLAAAGFFSLIWGVLVSLTQKWIGWKGYGMMILPVVILIVFILGVDPSTFKYALGITAISELVSFVKIIFHRRKLLRSL
;
A
#
# COMPACT_ATOMS: atom_id res chain seq x y z
N MET A 1 -7.83 -14.05 -19.78
CA MET A 1 -7.87 -12.65 -19.32
C MET A 1 -6.46 -12.22 -18.95
N LYS A 2 -5.82 -11.39 -19.78
CA LYS A 2 -4.52 -10.78 -19.47
C LYS A 2 -4.71 -10.03 -18.15
N ARG A 3 -4.12 -10.57 -17.06
CA ARG A 3 -4.10 -9.91 -15.76
C ARG A 3 -3.49 -8.55 -16.05
N VAL A 4 -4.26 -7.45 -16.04
CA VAL A 4 -3.64 -6.17 -15.68
C VAL A 4 -3.03 -6.48 -14.33
N PRO A 5 -1.71 -6.59 -14.24
CA PRO A 5 -1.11 -7.17 -13.06
C PRO A 5 -1.38 -6.11 -12.00
N TYR A 6 -2.14 -6.47 -10.95
CA TYR A 6 -2.52 -5.53 -9.88
C TYR A 6 -1.30 -4.77 -9.31
N ILE A 7 -0.10 -5.31 -9.51
CA ILE A 7 1.18 -4.66 -9.28
C ILE A 7 1.38 -3.38 -10.12
N LEU A 8 1.01 -3.35 -11.40
CA LEU A 8 1.09 -2.16 -12.26
C LEU A 8 0.10 -1.09 -11.79
N LEU A 9 -1.13 -1.50 -11.42
CA LEU A 9 -2.10 -0.57 -10.84
C LEU A 9 -1.58 0.02 -9.52
N TYR A 10 -1.01 -0.82 -8.65
CA TYR A 10 -0.37 -0.38 -7.41
C TYR A 10 0.76 0.62 -7.68
N ILE A 11 1.71 0.28 -8.57
CA ILE A 11 2.84 1.15 -8.93
C ILE A 11 2.34 2.49 -9.46
N LEU A 12 1.34 2.49 -10.35
CA LEU A 12 0.78 3.71 -10.92
C LEU A 12 0.13 4.59 -9.84
N LEU A 13 -0.66 4.00 -8.95
CA LEU A 13 -1.29 4.73 -7.85
C LEU A 13 -0.26 5.28 -6.86
N VAL A 14 0.80 4.51 -6.56
CA VAL A 14 1.90 4.96 -5.68
C VAL A 14 2.70 6.09 -6.31
N MET A 15 2.98 6.02 -7.62
CA MET A 15 3.63 7.13 -8.33
C MET A 15 2.76 8.39 -8.33
N LEU A 16 1.46 8.24 -8.63
CA LEU A 16 0.51 9.34 -8.59
C LEU A 16 0.44 9.96 -7.19
N TRP A 17 0.36 9.13 -6.15
CA TRP A 17 0.37 9.58 -4.76
C TRP A 17 1.66 10.30 -4.39
N SER A 18 2.81 9.80 -4.85
CA SER A 18 4.10 10.46 -4.61
C SER A 18 4.17 11.83 -5.26
N ILE A 19 3.62 11.99 -6.46
CA ILE A 19 3.53 13.28 -7.16
C ILE A 19 2.56 14.22 -6.44
N LEU A 20 1.37 13.74 -6.06
CA LEU A 20 0.39 14.55 -5.33
C LEU A 20 0.92 14.97 -3.96
N PHE A 21 1.53 14.04 -3.22
CA PHE A 21 2.12 14.31 -1.93
C PHE A 21 3.26 15.31 -2.06
N TYR A 22 4.15 15.13 -3.04
CA TYR A 22 5.21 16.08 -3.34
C TYR A 22 4.65 17.48 -3.57
N ASN A 23 3.55 17.64 -4.32
CA ASN A 23 2.98 18.94 -4.65
C ASN A 23 2.19 19.61 -3.51
N PHE A 24 1.44 18.85 -2.72
CA PHE A 24 0.49 19.41 -1.75
C PHE A 24 0.90 19.27 -0.28
N PHE A 25 1.73 18.28 0.06
CA PHE A 25 1.95 17.88 1.46
C PHE A 25 3.42 17.78 1.87
N ALA A 26 4.37 17.76 0.92
CA ALA A 26 5.78 17.73 1.23
C ALA A 26 6.20 19.01 1.98
N PRO A 27 6.86 18.88 3.15
CA PRO A 27 7.27 20.02 3.96
C PRO A 27 8.34 20.88 3.27
N GLU A 28 9.16 20.25 2.42
CA GLU A 28 10.21 20.92 1.65
C GLU A 28 10.17 20.46 0.19
N LYS A 29 10.46 21.38 -0.72
CA LYS A 29 10.58 21.11 -2.16
C LYS A 29 12.04 21.08 -2.51
N GLY A 30 12.51 19.96 -3.06
CA GLY A 30 13.90 19.79 -3.44
C GLY A 30 14.04 18.70 -4.49
N SER A 31 15.10 18.81 -5.29
CA SER A 31 15.37 17.91 -6.42
C SER A 31 15.41 16.43 -6.02
N PHE A 32 15.81 16.14 -4.78
CA PHE A 32 15.92 14.77 -4.25
C PHE A 32 14.69 14.30 -3.46
N VAL A 33 13.73 15.18 -3.15
CA VAL A 33 12.56 14.82 -2.32
C VAL A 33 11.67 13.81 -3.04
N MET A 34 11.47 13.97 -4.36
CA MET A 34 10.69 13.01 -5.15
C MET A 34 11.34 11.62 -5.17
N LEU A 35 12.67 11.56 -5.28
CA LEU A 35 13.43 10.31 -5.18
C LEU A 35 13.28 9.68 -3.79
N GLY A 36 13.34 10.50 -2.74
CA GLY A 36 13.11 10.07 -1.36
C GLY A 36 11.70 9.50 -1.13
N LEU A 37 10.67 10.13 -1.70
CA LEU A 37 9.29 9.64 -1.63
C LEU A 37 9.16 8.27 -2.33
N LEU A 38 9.71 8.12 -3.53
CA LEU A 38 9.70 6.84 -4.23
C LEU A 38 10.48 5.75 -3.49
N ALA A 39 11.63 6.09 -2.90
CA ALA A 39 12.42 5.17 -2.07
C ALA A 39 11.64 4.74 -0.81
N ALA A 40 10.97 5.70 -0.15
CA ALA A 40 10.11 5.43 0.99
C ALA A 40 8.94 4.50 0.60
N ALA A 41 8.29 4.74 -0.54
CA ALA A 41 7.24 3.86 -1.03
C ALA A 41 7.73 2.44 -1.29
N GLY A 42 8.94 2.29 -1.87
CA GLY A 42 9.58 0.99 -2.06
C GLY A 42 9.85 0.29 -0.72
N PHE A 43 10.42 1.02 0.25
CA PHE A 43 10.71 0.52 1.59
C PHE A 43 9.44 0.06 2.34
N PHE A 44 8.39 0.88 2.34
CA PHE A 44 7.09 0.51 2.92
C PHE A 44 6.49 -0.71 2.24
N SER A 45 6.60 -0.81 0.91
CA SER A 45 6.09 -1.96 0.15
C SER A 45 6.85 -3.25 0.49
N LEU A 46 8.16 -3.17 0.73
CA LEU A 46 8.99 -4.31 1.15
C LEU A 46 8.63 -4.78 2.55
N ILE A 47 8.54 -3.85 3.52
CA ILE A 47 8.09 -4.17 4.88
C ILE A 47 6.73 -4.85 4.85
N TRP A 48 5.81 -4.33 4.04
CA TRP A 48 4.49 -4.90 3.86
C TRP A 48 4.55 -6.32 3.29
N GLY A 49 5.32 -6.54 2.22
CA GLY A 49 5.49 -7.87 1.62
C GLY A 49 6.05 -8.90 2.61
N VAL A 50 7.03 -8.49 3.41
CA VAL A 50 7.62 -9.33 4.47
C VAL A 50 6.59 -9.65 5.55
N LEU A 51 5.86 -8.65 6.04
CA LEU A 51 4.82 -8.83 7.07
C LEU A 51 3.69 -9.73 6.59
N VAL A 52 3.23 -9.56 5.35
CA VAL A 52 2.23 -10.43 4.75
C VAL A 52 2.75 -11.87 4.68
N SER A 53 3.99 -12.08 4.24
CA SER A 53 4.61 -13.41 4.18
C SER A 53 4.71 -14.06 5.58
N LEU A 54 5.16 -13.30 6.58
CA LEU A 54 5.25 -13.78 7.96
C LEU A 54 3.86 -14.10 8.53
N THR A 55 2.87 -13.23 8.34
CA THR A 55 1.50 -13.44 8.83
C THR A 55 0.87 -14.69 8.19
N GLN A 56 1.08 -14.90 6.90
CA GLN A 56 0.63 -16.11 6.21
C GLN A 56 1.27 -17.38 6.78
N LYS A 57 2.58 -17.32 7.09
CA LYS A 57 3.33 -18.46 7.62
C LYS A 57 2.97 -18.79 9.07
N TRP A 58 2.77 -17.78 9.91
CA TRP A 58 2.60 -17.95 11.37
C TRP A 58 1.14 -18.10 11.80
N ILE A 59 0.23 -17.34 11.20
CA ILE A 59 -1.17 -17.25 11.65
C ILE A 59 -2.10 -18.00 10.68
N GLY A 60 -1.61 -18.37 9.49
CA GLY A 60 -2.42 -19.03 8.47
C GLY A 60 -3.53 -18.14 7.89
N TRP A 61 -3.53 -16.84 8.22
CA TRP A 61 -4.51 -15.89 7.71
C TRP A 61 -4.38 -15.78 6.20
N LYS A 62 -5.47 -16.11 5.50
CA LYS A 62 -5.63 -15.96 4.05
C LYS A 62 -6.77 -14.97 3.78
N GLY A 63 -6.56 -14.03 2.88
CA GLY A 63 -7.61 -13.11 2.45
C GLY A 63 -7.85 -11.95 3.44
N TYR A 64 -9.10 -11.77 3.89
CA TYR A 64 -9.59 -10.56 4.57
C TYR A 64 -8.89 -10.21 5.89
N GLY A 65 -8.33 -11.18 6.61
CA GLY A 65 -7.53 -10.90 7.82
C GLY A 65 -6.28 -10.05 7.56
N MET A 66 -5.76 -10.04 6.32
CA MET A 66 -4.65 -9.17 5.92
C MET A 66 -5.04 -7.70 5.77
N MET A 67 -6.33 -7.35 5.75
CA MET A 67 -6.79 -5.95 5.73
C MET A 67 -6.70 -5.28 7.09
N ILE A 68 -6.46 -6.03 8.18
CA ILE A 68 -6.33 -5.46 9.53
C ILE A 68 -4.88 -5.07 9.83
N LEU A 69 -3.91 -5.78 9.25
CA LEU A 69 -2.48 -5.49 9.41
C LEU A 69 -2.05 -4.05 9.07
N PRO A 70 -2.56 -3.39 8.01
CA PRO A 70 -2.13 -2.04 7.67
C PRO A 70 -2.54 -1.02 8.75
N VAL A 71 -3.72 -1.23 9.36
CA VAL A 71 -4.22 -0.41 10.47
C VAL A 71 -3.34 -0.58 11.71
N VAL A 72 -2.94 -1.81 12.03
CA VAL A 72 -2.06 -2.09 13.19
C VAL A 72 -0.67 -1.46 12.99
N ILE A 73 -0.11 -1.54 11.78
CA ILE A 73 1.18 -0.91 11.45
C ILE A 73 1.06 0.61 11.53
N LEU A 74 -0.02 1.20 11.00
CA LEU A 74 -0.29 2.63 11.13
C LEU A 74 -0.30 3.08 12.60
N ILE A 75 -0.89 2.29 13.50
CA ILE A 75 -0.91 2.58 14.95
C ILE A 75 0.51 2.57 15.54
N VAL A 76 1.38 1.64 15.12
CA VAL A 76 2.78 1.60 15.59
C VAL A 76 3.58 2.81 15.06
N PHE A 77 3.31 3.25 13.83
CA PHE A 77 3.94 4.43 13.24
C PHE A 77 3.47 5.76 13.84
N ILE A 78 2.30 5.82 14.49
CA ILE A 78 1.82 7.03 15.21
C ILE A 78 2.73 7.42 16.39
N LEU A 79 3.45 6.45 16.98
CA LEU A 79 4.16 6.67 18.24
C LEU A 79 5.55 7.31 18.12
N GLY A 80 6.08 7.53 16.91
CA GLY A 80 7.46 8.04 16.81
C GLY A 80 7.90 8.64 15.48
N VAL A 81 6.97 8.93 14.56
CA VAL A 81 7.33 9.40 13.22
C VAL A 81 6.69 10.75 12.92
N ASP A 82 7.43 11.61 12.21
CA ASP A 82 6.96 12.93 11.81
C ASP A 82 5.58 12.90 11.12
N PRO A 83 4.73 13.91 11.35
CA PRO A 83 3.37 13.97 10.80
C PRO A 83 3.30 13.86 9.26
N SER A 84 4.31 14.36 8.56
CA SER A 84 4.41 14.28 7.10
C SER A 84 4.64 12.84 6.64
N THR A 85 5.57 12.13 7.26
CA THR A 85 5.85 10.72 6.99
C THR A 85 4.65 9.84 7.31
N PHE A 86 3.94 10.13 8.41
CA PHE A 86 2.70 9.43 8.75
C PHE A 86 1.62 9.61 7.66
N LYS A 87 1.38 10.86 7.23
CA LYS A 87 0.42 11.15 6.14
C LYS A 87 0.79 10.44 4.85
N TYR A 88 2.08 10.37 4.53
CA TYR A 88 2.55 9.68 3.33
C TYR A 88 2.31 8.16 3.42
N ALA A 89 2.66 7.55 4.55
CA ALA A 89 2.44 6.13 4.82
C ALA A 89 0.96 5.74 4.82
N LEU A 90 0.08 6.62 5.33
CA LEU A 90 -1.36 6.43 5.31
C LEU A 90 -1.90 6.37 3.88
N GLY A 91 -1.42 7.23 2.99
CA GLY A 91 -1.80 7.17 1.58
C GLY A 91 -1.33 5.90 0.88
N ILE A 92 -0.10 5.44 1.14
CA ILE A 92 0.41 4.16 0.61
C ILE A 92 -0.45 2.99 1.11
N THR A 93 -0.82 3.02 2.39
CA THR A 93 -1.67 2.01 3.02
C THR A 93 -3.05 1.97 2.37
N ALA A 94 -3.70 3.12 2.20
CA ALA A 94 -5.00 3.22 1.54
C ALA A 94 -4.95 2.69 0.09
N ILE A 95 -3.87 2.96 -0.65
CA ILE A 95 -3.66 2.42 -1.99
C ILE A 95 -3.54 0.90 -1.97
N SER A 96 -2.77 0.35 -1.04
CA SER A 96 -2.60 -1.10 -0.86
C SER A 96 -3.94 -1.80 -0.57
N GLU A 97 -4.75 -1.21 0.33
CA GLU A 97 -6.08 -1.72 0.66
C GLU A 97 -7.04 -1.62 -0.53
N LEU A 98 -7.04 -0.50 -1.25
CA LEU A 98 -7.88 -0.30 -2.43
C LEU A 98 -7.55 -1.31 -3.53
N VAL A 99 -6.26 -1.53 -3.82
CA VAL A 99 -5.83 -2.55 -4.80
C VAL A 99 -6.24 -3.96 -4.35
N SER A 100 -6.12 -4.24 -3.05
CA SER A 100 -6.53 -5.52 -2.47
C SER A 100 -8.06 -5.72 -2.56
N PHE A 101 -8.84 -4.68 -2.29
CA PHE A 101 -10.29 -4.68 -2.39
C PHE A 101 -10.77 -4.89 -3.84
N VAL A 102 -10.16 -4.18 -4.80
CA VAL A 102 -10.43 -4.38 -6.23
C VAL A 102 -10.12 -5.81 -6.64
N LYS A 103 -8.98 -6.37 -6.21
CA LYS A 103 -8.62 -7.77 -6.48
C LYS A 103 -9.66 -8.75 -5.92
N ILE A 104 -10.16 -8.50 -4.72
CA ILE A 104 -11.19 -9.32 -4.07
C ILE A 104 -12.52 -9.25 -4.86
N ILE A 105 -12.98 -8.06 -5.24
CA ILE A 105 -14.21 -7.87 -6.02
C ILE A 105 -14.12 -8.61 -7.35
N PHE A 106 -13.02 -8.44 -8.09
CA PHE A 106 -12.83 -9.10 -9.37
C PHE A 106 -12.76 -10.62 -9.22
N HIS A 107 -12.13 -11.12 -8.15
CA HIS A 107 -12.10 -12.55 -7.86
C HIS A 107 -13.50 -13.11 -7.58
N ARG A 108 -14.32 -12.43 -6.76
CA ARG A 108 -15.71 -12.83 -6.50
C ARG A 108 -16.59 -12.79 -7.76
N ARG A 109 -16.47 -11.74 -8.58
CA ARG A 109 -17.19 -11.64 -9.87
C ARG A 109 -16.84 -12.77 -10.83
N LYS A 110 -15.58 -13.22 -10.83
CA LYS A 110 -15.15 -14.35 -11.66
C LYS A 110 -15.77 -15.66 -11.19
N LEU A 111 -15.78 -15.91 -9.87
CA LEU A 111 -16.42 -17.07 -9.25
C LEU A 111 -17.93 -17.17 -9.57
N LEU A 112 -18.64 -16.04 -9.52
CA LEU A 112 -20.07 -15.98 -9.84
C LEU A 112 -20.39 -16.16 -11.34
N ARG A 113 -19.43 -15.97 -12.23
CA ARG A 113 -19.60 -16.23 -13.68
C ARG A 113 -19.23 -17.64 -14.10
N SER A 114 -18.61 -18.42 -13.20
CA SER A 114 -18.21 -19.81 -13.45
C SER A 114 -19.12 -20.85 -12.78
N LEU A 115 -20.11 -20.37 -12.01
CA LEU A 115 -21.25 -21.14 -11.52
C LEU A 115 -22.42 -20.91 -12.48
#